data_AF-X1SJW7-F1
#
_entry.id   AF-X1SJW7-F1
#
_cell.length_a   1.000
_cell.length_b   1.000
_cell.length_c   1.000
_cell.angle_alpha   90.00
_cell.angle_beta   90.00
_cell.angle_gamma   90.00
#
_symmetry.space_group_name_H-M   'P 1'
#
loop_
_entity.id
_entity.type
_entity.pdbx_description
1 polymer ?
#
loop_
_entity_poly.entity_id
_entity_poly.type
_entity_poly.pdbx_seq_one_letter_code
_entity_poly.pdbx_strand_id
1 'polypeptide(L)'
;MKTKEEARANLEASISYIPDRYRAGIARADWATKAASDAAERNFADAMAKAVSAKSRQVGVRKVSNTEWQRLAGEKGGAVIGERIRGALDKQAAKWGPIYDAVVGTVQRLPPKTVDFRANITARLIPTVESWKRAAGKL
;
A
#
# COMPACT_ATOMS: atom_id res chain seq x y z
N MET A 1 20.58 -9.25 -39.72
CA MET A 1 19.88 -8.77 -38.50
C MET A 1 19.38 -7.37 -38.78
N LYS A 2 18.23 -6.99 -38.23
CA LYS A 2 17.69 -5.62 -38.35
C LYS A 2 18.59 -4.60 -37.65
N THR A 3 18.65 -3.38 -38.17
CA THR A 3 19.43 -2.26 -37.60
C THR A 3 18.74 -1.67 -36.37
N LYS A 4 19.46 -0.80 -35.63
CA LYS A 4 18.89 -0.11 -34.47
C LYS A 4 17.78 0.86 -34.89
N GLU A 5 17.96 1.48 -36.05
CA GLU A 5 17.03 2.42 -36.67
C GLU A 5 15.75 1.69 -37.11
N GLU A 6 15.88 0.51 -37.73
CA GLU A 6 14.76 -0.36 -38.07
C GLU A 6 14.02 -0.85 -36.80
N ALA A 7 14.74 -1.20 -35.73
CA ALA A 7 14.11 -1.60 -34.47
C ALA A 7 13.32 -0.44 -33.83
N ARG A 8 13.85 0.78 -33.86
CA ARG A 8 13.19 1.98 -33.36
C ARG A 8 11.95 2.33 -34.17
N ALA A 9 12.06 2.38 -35.50
CA ALA A 9 10.93 2.68 -36.38
C ALA A 9 9.78 1.68 -36.19
N ASN A 10 10.10 0.40 -36.04
CA ASN A 10 9.10 -0.64 -35.75
C ASN A 10 8.41 -0.44 -34.39
N LEU A 11 9.15 -0.04 -33.35
CA LEU A 11 8.58 0.26 -32.04
C LEU A 11 7.70 1.52 -32.09
N GLU A 12 8.13 2.59 -32.75
CA GLU A 12 7.35 3.82 -32.94
C GLU A 12 6.04 3.56 -33.69
N ALA A 13 6.09 2.80 -34.80
CA ALA A 13 4.90 2.39 -35.54
C ALA A 13 3.91 1.60 -34.64
N SER A 14 4.43 0.80 -33.70
CA SER A 14 3.61 0.01 -32.80
C SER A 14 2.80 0.82 -31.77
N ILE A 15 3.23 2.05 -31.48
CA ILE A 15 2.52 2.96 -30.56
C ILE A 15 1.10 3.23 -31.04
N SER A 16 0.87 3.25 -32.36
CA SER A 16 -0.44 3.53 -32.95
C SER A 16 -1.51 2.47 -32.66
N TYR A 17 -1.12 1.21 -32.41
CA TYR A 17 -2.07 0.10 -32.27
C TYR A 17 -1.93 -0.72 -30.98
N ILE A 18 -0.80 -0.63 -30.26
CA ILE A 18 -0.63 -1.32 -28.96
C ILE A 18 -1.68 -0.90 -27.92
N PRO A 19 -2.03 0.40 -27.76
CA PRO A 19 -3.00 0.82 -26.74
C PRO A 19 -4.36 0.15 -26.92
N ASP A 20 -4.88 0.06 -28.15
CA ASP A 20 -6.18 -0.55 -28.42
C ASP A 20 -6.16 -2.07 -28.21
N ARG A 21 -5.06 -2.73 -28.63
CA ARG A 21 -4.87 -4.17 -28.35
C ARG A 21 -4.79 -4.45 -26.85
N TYR A 22 -4.10 -3.59 -26.10
CA TYR A 22 -4.00 -3.70 -24.65
C TYR A 22 -5.37 -3.54 -23.98
N ARG A 23 -6.13 -2.49 -24.35
CA ARG A 23 -7.50 -2.28 -23.85
C ARG A 23 -8.41 -3.47 -24.15
N ALA A 24 -8.36 -4.00 -25.37
CA ALA A 24 -9.14 -5.17 -25.77
C ALA A 24 -8.75 -6.43 -24.97
N GLY A 25 -7.47 -6.60 -24.65
CA GLY A 25 -6.99 -7.68 -23.79
C GLY A 25 -7.50 -7.55 -22.36
N ILE A 26 -7.41 -6.36 -21.76
CA ILE A 26 -7.90 -6.09 -20.40
C ILE A 26 -9.41 -6.30 -20.30
N ALA A 27 -10.18 -5.86 -21.30
CA ALA A 27 -11.64 -6.01 -21.31
C ALA A 27 -12.09 -7.48 -21.27
N ARG A 28 -11.25 -8.43 -21.71
CA ARG A 28 -11.51 -9.87 -21.68
C ARG A 28 -10.90 -10.58 -20.47
N ALA A 29 -10.08 -9.90 -19.69
CA ALA A 29 -9.33 -10.51 -18.60
C ALA A 29 -10.22 -10.73 -17.38
N ASP A 30 -10.56 -11.99 -17.08
CA ASP A 30 -11.15 -12.39 -15.80
C ASP A 30 -10.06 -12.84 -14.83
N TRP A 31 -9.32 -11.87 -14.31
CA TRP A 31 -8.25 -12.15 -13.34
C TRP A 31 -8.82 -12.41 -11.94
N ALA A 32 -9.90 -11.72 -11.57
CA ALA A 32 -10.41 -11.68 -10.21
C ALA A 32 -11.06 -13.01 -9.79
N THR A 33 -11.83 -13.66 -10.66
CA THR A 33 -12.53 -14.92 -10.32
C THR A 33 -11.54 -16.02 -9.97
N LYS A 34 -10.48 -16.18 -10.77
CA LYS A 34 -9.43 -17.18 -10.51
C LYS A 34 -8.62 -16.82 -9.27
N ALA A 35 -8.26 -15.55 -9.11
CA ALA A 35 -7.47 -15.08 -7.98
C ALA A 35 -8.22 -15.18 -6.63
N ALA A 36 -9.54 -15.00 -6.62
CA ALA A 36 -10.38 -15.09 -5.43
C ALA A 36 -10.86 -16.52 -5.10
N SER A 37 -10.45 -17.52 -5.88
CA SER A 37 -10.90 -18.90 -5.69
C SER A 37 -10.21 -19.59 -4.50
N ASP A 38 -10.88 -20.58 -3.91
CA ASP A 38 -10.30 -21.44 -2.86
C ASP A 38 -9.04 -22.18 -3.32
N ALA A 39 -8.92 -22.46 -4.62
CA ALA A 39 -7.70 -23.04 -5.18
C ALA A 39 -6.51 -22.07 -5.09
N ALA A 40 -6.73 -20.78 -5.37
CA ALA A 40 -5.71 -19.75 -5.23
C ALA A 40 -5.31 -19.55 -3.76
N GLU A 41 -6.27 -19.53 -2.84
CA GLU A 41 -5.99 -19.42 -1.39
C GLU A 41 -5.16 -20.60 -0.88
N ARG A 42 -5.52 -21.84 -1.27
CA ARG A 42 -4.73 -23.04 -0.91
C ARG A 42 -3.31 -22.98 -1.47
N ASN A 43 -3.15 -22.63 -2.74
CA ASN A 43 -1.83 -22.49 -3.36
C ASN A 43 -0.97 -21.44 -2.65
N PHE A 44 -1.58 -20.33 -2.23
CA PHE A 44 -0.91 -19.30 -1.44
C PHE A 44 -0.47 -19.84 -0.08
N ALA A 45 -1.38 -20.51 0.65
CA ALA A 45 -1.08 -21.10 1.95
C ALA A 45 0.09 -22.11 1.88
N ASP A 46 0.07 -23.01 0.89
CA ASP A 46 1.13 -24.00 0.68
C ASP A 46 2.49 -23.35 0.37
N ALA A 47 2.49 -22.32 -0.49
CA ALA A 47 3.70 -21.57 -0.82
C ALA A 47 4.26 -20.84 0.41
N MET A 48 3.39 -20.24 1.22
CA MET A 48 3.77 -19.56 2.45
C MET A 48 4.35 -20.54 3.47
N ALA A 49 3.75 -21.73 3.64
CA ALA A 49 4.27 -22.75 4.54
C ALA A 49 5.70 -23.16 4.15
N LYS A 50 5.95 -23.37 2.85
CA LYS A 50 7.29 -23.64 2.31
C LYS A 50 8.27 -22.50 2.57
N ALA A 51 7.86 -21.26 2.28
CA ALA A 51 8.71 -20.07 2.47
C ALA A 51 9.07 -19.84 3.95
N VAL A 52 8.14 -20.08 4.86
CA VAL A 52 8.35 -20.01 6.31
C VAL A 52 9.33 -21.08 6.75
N SER A 53 9.09 -22.35 6.37
CA SER A 53 9.98 -23.47 6.68
C SER A 53 11.41 -23.23 6.18
N ALA A 54 11.56 -22.68 4.97
CA ALA A 54 12.84 -22.36 4.37
C ALA A 54 13.45 -21.04 4.88
N LYS A 55 12.78 -20.31 5.79
CA LYS A 55 13.16 -18.97 6.26
C LYS A 55 13.49 -18.02 5.10
N SER A 56 12.77 -18.12 3.99
CA SER A 56 13.11 -17.47 2.72
C SER A 56 13.23 -15.95 2.85
N ARG A 57 12.44 -15.32 3.72
CA ARG A 57 12.58 -13.88 4.05
C ARG A 57 13.97 -13.56 4.60
N GLN A 58 14.43 -14.30 5.60
CA GLN A 58 15.73 -14.05 6.24
C GLN A 58 16.86 -14.22 5.23
N VAL A 59 16.79 -15.27 4.40
CA VAL A 59 17.75 -15.53 3.33
C VAL A 59 17.76 -14.39 2.31
N GLY A 60 16.58 -13.91 1.89
CA GLY A 60 16.45 -12.81 0.94
C GLY A 60 16.98 -11.48 1.48
N VAL A 61 16.65 -11.12 2.72
CA VAL A 61 17.12 -9.87 3.35
C VAL A 61 18.64 -9.83 3.45
N ARG A 62 19.30 -10.96 3.72
CA ARG A 62 20.76 -11.05 3.77
C ARG A 62 21.46 -10.76 2.44
N LYS A 63 20.74 -10.75 1.31
CA LYS A 63 21.30 -10.45 -0.02
C LYS A 63 21.50 -8.96 -0.27
N VAL A 64 20.98 -8.09 0.61
CA VAL A 64 21.08 -6.63 0.46
C VAL A 64 21.71 -6.06 1.72
N SER A 65 22.80 -5.30 1.57
CA SER A 65 23.41 -4.60 2.68
C SER A 65 22.58 -3.37 3.07
N ASN A 66 22.70 -2.92 4.32
CA ASN A 66 22.01 -1.72 4.78
C ASN A 66 22.41 -0.48 3.95
N THR A 67 23.70 -0.35 3.62
CA THR A 67 24.22 0.75 2.80
C THR A 67 23.63 0.75 1.40
N GLU A 68 23.55 -0.41 0.74
CA GLU A 68 22.97 -0.50 -0.61
C GLU A 68 21.47 -0.20 -0.59
N TRP A 69 20.75 -0.67 0.43
CA TRP A 69 19.35 -0.34 0.60
C TRP A 69 19.13 1.18 0.79
N GLN A 70 19.92 1.83 1.66
CA GLN A 70 19.83 3.27 1.91
C GLN A 70 20.07 4.07 0.63
N ARG A 71 21.12 3.71 -0.13
CA ARG A 71 21.47 4.35 -1.40
C ARG A 71 20.32 4.25 -2.41
N LEU A 72 19.82 3.03 -2.66
CA LEU A 72 18.73 2.80 -3.61
C LEU A 72 17.42 3.47 -3.18
N ALA A 73 17.10 3.46 -1.88
CA ALA A 73 15.92 4.12 -1.35
C ALA A 73 15.98 5.64 -1.56
N GLY A 74 17.14 6.25 -1.33
CA GLY A 74 17.36 7.68 -1.59
C GLY A 74 17.24 8.02 -3.07
N GLU A 75 18.00 7.33 -3.93
CA GLU A 75 18.06 7.63 -5.37
C GLU A 75 16.73 7.37 -6.08
N LYS A 76 16.12 6.18 -5.87
CA LYS A 76 14.93 5.77 -6.62
C LYS A 76 13.64 6.17 -5.91
N GLY A 77 13.59 5.94 -4.60
CA GLY A 77 12.41 6.24 -3.80
C GLY A 77 12.23 7.75 -3.62
N GLY A 78 13.31 8.45 -3.26
CA GLY A 78 13.30 9.90 -3.05
C GLY A 78 12.84 10.68 -4.28
N ALA A 79 13.26 10.25 -5.49
CA ALA A 79 12.89 10.91 -6.74
C ALA A 79 11.37 10.91 -7.03
N VAL A 80 10.61 9.93 -6.53
CA VAL A 80 9.18 9.74 -6.89
C VAL A 80 8.22 9.87 -5.72
N ILE A 81 8.70 9.90 -4.47
CA ILE A 81 7.81 9.82 -3.29
C ILE A 81 6.86 11.01 -3.19
N GLY A 82 7.31 12.22 -3.55
CA GLY A 82 6.47 13.42 -3.51
C GLY A 82 5.28 13.33 -4.48
N GLU A 83 5.50 12.89 -5.71
CA GLU A 83 4.43 12.69 -6.70
C GLU A 83 3.45 11.61 -6.25
N ARG A 84 3.95 10.49 -5.73
CA ARG A 84 3.10 9.40 -5.22
C ARG A 84 2.25 9.82 -4.02
N ILE A 85 2.80 10.65 -3.13
CA ILE A 85 2.04 11.23 -2.01
C ILE A 85 0.93 12.12 -2.56
N ARG A 86 1.24 13.02 -3.49
CA ARG A 86 0.22 13.91 -4.11
C ARG A 86 -0.92 13.11 -4.72
N GLY A 87 -0.62 12.07 -5.50
CA GLY A 87 -1.64 11.20 -6.09
C GLY A 87 -2.45 10.37 -5.08
N ALA A 88 -2.01 10.28 -3.82
CA ALA A 88 -2.71 9.58 -2.75
C ALA A 88 -3.53 10.51 -1.84
N LEU A 89 -3.42 11.85 -2.00
CA LEU A 89 -4.09 12.81 -1.12
C LEU A 89 -5.60 12.67 -1.14
N ASP A 90 -6.23 12.49 -2.31
CA ASP A 90 -7.69 12.33 -2.41
C ASP A 90 -8.18 11.07 -1.69
N LYS A 91 -7.43 9.96 -1.83
CA LYS A 91 -7.73 8.71 -1.10
C LYS A 91 -7.56 8.89 0.40
N GLN A 92 -6.54 9.63 0.84
CA GLN A 92 -6.33 9.95 2.24
C GLN A 92 -7.49 10.80 2.78
N ALA A 93 -7.88 11.86 2.08
CA ALA A 93 -8.98 12.72 2.46
C ALA A 93 -10.30 11.92 2.55
N ALA A 94 -10.59 11.11 1.53
CA ALA A 94 -11.83 10.34 1.47
C ALA A 94 -11.93 9.21 2.51
N LYS A 95 -10.81 8.55 2.84
CA LYS A 95 -10.83 7.35 3.71
C LYS A 95 -10.38 7.60 5.13
N TRP A 96 -9.42 8.49 5.34
CA TRP A 96 -8.90 8.82 6.66
C TRP A 96 -9.56 10.06 7.25
N GLY A 97 -9.90 11.07 6.42
CA GLY A 97 -10.54 12.31 6.87
C GLY A 97 -11.75 12.08 7.79
N PRO A 98 -12.75 11.27 7.40
CA PRO A 98 -13.91 11.01 8.23
C PRO A 98 -13.58 10.35 9.59
N ILE A 99 -12.56 9.49 9.61
CA ILE A 99 -12.08 8.83 10.84
C ILE A 99 -11.48 9.88 11.76
N TYR A 100 -10.63 10.75 11.22
CA TYR A 100 -9.99 11.81 11.97
C TYR A 100 -11.02 12.81 12.52
N ASP A 101 -12.00 13.23 11.72
CA ASP A 101 -13.04 14.17 12.13
C ASP A 101 -13.90 13.61 13.28
N ALA A 102 -14.26 12.31 13.22
CA ALA A 102 -14.98 11.64 14.30
C ALA A 102 -14.18 11.64 15.62
N VAL A 103 -12.87 11.39 15.53
CA VAL A 103 -11.97 11.42 16.69
C VAL A 103 -11.83 12.84 17.23
N VAL A 104 -11.60 13.83 16.37
CA VAL A 104 -11.48 15.25 16.78
C VAL A 104 -12.75 15.69 17.50
N GLY A 105 -13.93 15.39 16.94
CA GLY A 105 -15.20 15.69 17.59
C GLY A 105 -15.34 15.01 18.96
N THR A 106 -14.83 13.79 19.12
CA THR A 106 -14.78 13.12 20.43
C THR A 106 -13.85 13.86 21.39
N VAL A 107 -12.62 14.16 20.97
CA VAL A 107 -11.58 14.79 21.79
C VAL A 107 -12.00 16.16 22.30
N GLN A 108 -12.75 16.93 21.49
CA GLN A 108 -13.30 18.24 21.87
C GLN A 108 -14.31 18.17 23.02
N ARG A 109 -14.96 17.02 23.22
CA ARG A 109 -15.95 16.80 24.30
C ARG A 109 -15.35 16.19 25.57
N LEU A 110 -14.07 15.83 25.55
CA LEU A 110 -13.42 15.19 26.70
C LEU A 110 -13.07 16.22 27.80
N PRO A 111 -13.13 15.84 29.09
CA PRO A 111 -12.79 16.72 30.22
C PRO A 111 -11.39 17.31 30.10
N PRO A 112 -11.13 18.55 30.57
CA PRO A 112 -9.80 19.17 30.48
C PRO A 112 -8.72 18.29 31.12
N LYS A 113 -7.48 18.44 30.63
CA LYS A 113 -6.33 17.73 31.22
C LYS A 113 -6.09 18.22 32.65
N THR A 114 -5.67 17.31 33.51
CA THR A 114 -5.24 17.61 34.88
C THR A 114 -3.74 17.31 35.04
N VAL A 115 -3.18 17.58 36.21
CA VAL A 115 -1.80 17.16 36.54
C VAL A 115 -1.70 15.67 36.89
N ASP A 116 -2.83 15.01 37.22
CA ASP A 116 -2.85 13.58 37.47
C ASP A 116 -2.86 12.81 36.14
N PHE A 117 -1.77 12.11 35.89
CA PHE A 117 -1.62 11.30 34.70
C PHE A 117 -2.64 10.16 34.62
N ARG A 118 -3.06 9.56 35.74
CA ARG A 118 -4.06 8.47 35.76
C ARG A 118 -5.44 9.00 35.36
N ALA A 119 -5.82 10.16 35.90
CA ALA A 119 -7.04 10.85 35.50
C ALA A 119 -7.02 11.18 33.99
N ASN A 120 -5.90 11.67 33.45
CA ASN A 120 -5.77 11.94 32.02
C ASN A 120 -5.85 10.68 31.14
N ILE A 121 -5.23 9.58 31.56
CA ILE A 121 -5.31 8.30 30.83
C ILE A 121 -6.76 7.84 30.77
N THR A 122 -7.42 7.81 31.92
CA THR A 122 -8.78 7.27 32.06
C THR A 122 -9.80 8.15 31.35
N ALA A 123 -9.79 9.46 31.63
CA ALA A 123 -10.82 10.38 31.15
C ALA A 123 -10.57 10.91 29.74
N ARG A 124 -9.37 10.70 29.15
CA ARG A 124 -9.06 11.21 27.82
C ARG A 124 -8.44 10.18 26.88
N LEU A 125 -7.35 9.53 27.27
CA LEU A 125 -6.61 8.66 26.36
C LEU A 125 -7.46 7.46 25.92
N ILE A 126 -8.07 6.75 26.87
CA ILE A 126 -8.91 5.59 26.59
C ILE A 126 -10.06 5.96 25.62
N PRO A 127 -10.90 6.99 25.90
CA PRO A 127 -11.95 7.41 24.96
C PRO A 127 -11.44 7.80 23.58
N THR A 128 -10.26 8.40 23.48
CA THR A 128 -9.65 8.79 22.19
C THR A 128 -9.26 7.56 21.38
N VAL A 129 -8.64 6.56 22.02
CA VAL A 129 -8.23 5.30 21.36
C VAL A 129 -9.46 4.50 20.95
N GLU A 130 -10.48 4.42 21.79
CA GLU A 130 -11.76 3.78 21.45
C GLU A 130 -12.43 4.46 20.27
N SER A 131 -12.43 5.79 20.21
CA SER A 131 -12.97 6.54 19.06
C SER A 131 -12.23 6.20 17.76
N TRP A 132 -10.90 6.14 17.78
CA TRP A 132 -10.10 5.69 16.64
C TRP A 132 -10.46 4.28 16.18
N LYS A 133 -10.56 3.34 17.12
CA LYS A 133 -10.87 1.94 16.83
C LYS A 133 -12.28 1.79 16.25
N ARG A 134 -13.27 2.46 16.85
CA ARG A 134 -14.67 2.46 16.37
C ARG A 134 -14.78 3.09 14.99
N ALA A 135 -14.22 4.27 14.78
CA ALA A 135 -14.26 4.96 13.49
C ALA A 135 -13.53 4.19 12.37
N ALA A 136 -12.55 3.35 12.73
CA ALA A 136 -11.87 2.45 11.79
C ALA A 136 -12.57 1.08 11.61
N GLY A 137 -13.72 0.83 12.24
CA GLY A 137 -14.44 -0.45 12.17
C GLY A 137 -13.73 -1.61 12.86
N LYS A 138 -12.98 -1.33 13.94
CA LYS A 138 -12.15 -2.29 14.69
C LYS A 138 -12.61 -2.50 16.14
N LEU A 139 -13.80 -2.00 16.48
CA LEU A 139 -14.53 -2.17 17.73
C LEU A 139 -16.02 -2.31 17.39
#